data_AF-A0A7W1KK82-F1
#
_entry.id   AF-A0A7W1KK82-F1
#
_cell.length_a   1.000
_cell.length_b   1.000
_cell.length_c   1.000
_cell.angle_alpha   90.00
_cell.angle_beta   90.00
_cell.angle_gamma   90.00
#
_symmetry.space_group_name_H-M   'P 1'
#
loop_
_entity.id
_entity.type
_entity.pdbx_description
1 polymer ?
#
loop_
_entity_poly.entity_id
_entity_poly.type
_entity_poly.pdbx_seq_one_letter_code
_entity_poly.pdbx_strand_id
1 'polypeptide(L)'
;GVLGIAGRYGVPVFVATRGQLARRVIRERRPRAVVAVACERDMVSGLHDVAGKIPVLGLTMTLPSGPCKDASVNLGQLEEWVRAYVV
;
A
#
# COMPACT_ATOMS: atom_id res chain seq x y z
N GLY A 1 7.75 -8.51 -8.99
CA GLY A 1 7.85 -7.34 -8.09
C GLY A 1 6.58 -6.50 -8.18
N VAL A 2 6.44 -5.46 -7.34
CA VAL A 2 5.22 -4.64 -7.21
C VAL A 2 4.73 -4.09 -8.57
N LEU A 3 5.62 -3.50 -9.37
CA LEU A 3 5.26 -2.98 -10.70
C LEU A 3 4.78 -4.07 -11.69
N GLY A 4 5.31 -5.29 -11.56
CA GLY A 4 4.89 -6.42 -12.39
C GLY A 4 3.51 -6.95 -12.01
N ILE A 5 3.15 -6.94 -10.73
CA ILE A 5 1.78 -7.22 -10.29
C ILE A 5 0.86 -6.10 -10.81
N ALA A 6 1.26 -4.85 -10.62
CA ALA A 6 0.46 -3.72 -11.03
C ALA A 6 0.15 -3.68 -12.53
N GLY A 7 1.16 -3.93 -13.37
CA GLY A 7 0.98 -4.00 -14.82
C GLY A 7 0.04 -5.13 -15.26
N ARG A 8 0.11 -6.30 -14.61
CA ARG A 8 -0.77 -7.45 -14.93
C ARG A 8 -2.26 -7.16 -14.66
N TYR A 9 -2.56 -6.39 -13.62
CA TYR A 9 -3.94 -6.09 -13.20
C TYR A 9 -4.40 -4.68 -13.59
N GLY A 10 -3.58 -3.89 -14.28
CA GLY A 10 -3.91 -2.51 -14.66
C GLY A 10 -4.15 -1.57 -13.47
N VAL A 11 -3.57 -1.87 -12.30
CA VAL A 11 -3.76 -1.06 -11.09
C VAL A 11 -2.70 0.05 -11.01
N PRO A 12 -3.10 1.31 -10.76
CA PRO A 12 -2.17 2.41 -10.63
C PRO A 12 -1.38 2.28 -9.33
N VAL A 13 -0.05 2.46 -9.41
CA VAL A 13 0.86 2.42 -8.25
C VAL A 13 1.38 3.82 -7.96
N PHE A 14 1.41 4.16 -6.67
CA PHE A 14 1.98 5.41 -6.19
C PHE A 14 2.96 5.12 -5.07
N VAL A 15 4.18 5.66 -5.19
CA VAL A 15 5.17 5.63 -4.11
C VAL A 15 5.04 6.93 -3.34
N ALA A 16 4.75 6.83 -2.04
CA ALA A 16 4.61 7.98 -1.16
C ALA A 16 5.69 7.96 -0.08
N THR A 17 6.52 9.00 -0.05
CA THR A 17 7.41 9.22 1.08
C THR A 17 6.60 9.89 2.20
N ARG A 18 6.32 9.13 3.28
CA ARG A 18 5.50 9.53 4.44
C ARG A 18 3.99 9.55 4.19
N GLY A 19 3.25 9.42 5.29
CA GLY A 19 1.80 9.35 5.29
C GLY A 19 1.06 10.57 4.70
N GLN A 20 1.63 11.78 4.77
CA GLN A 20 0.99 12.98 4.18
C GLN A 20 0.83 12.88 2.66
N LEU A 21 1.83 12.33 1.96
CA LEU A 21 1.78 12.20 0.51
C LEU A 21 0.78 11.11 0.10
N ALA A 22 0.73 9.99 0.84
CA ALA A 22 -0.28 8.95 0.62
C ALA A 22 -1.71 9.52 0.71
N ARG A 23 -1.97 10.32 1.77
CA ARG A 23 -3.28 10.97 1.96
C ARG A 23 -3.62 11.96 0.85
N ARG A 24 -2.64 12.74 0.39
CA ARG A 24 -2.81 13.66 -0.73
C ARG A 24 -3.24 12.90 -1.99
N VAL A 25 -2.50 11.86 -2.36
CA VAL A 25 -2.80 11.03 -3.54
C VAL A 25 -4.19 10.41 -3.44
N ILE A 26 -4.55 9.86 -2.27
CA ILE A 26 -5.87 9.25 -2.06
C ILE A 26 -7.00 10.29 -2.22
N ARG A 27 -6.84 11.51 -1.69
CA ARG A 27 -7.82 12.59 -1.87
C ARG A 27 -7.95 13.05 -3.31
N GLU A 28 -6.83 13.18 -4.03
CA GLU A 28 -6.80 13.66 -5.41
C GLU A 28 -7.32 12.61 -6.40
N ARG A 29 -6.93 11.33 -6.21
CA ARG A 29 -7.30 10.23 -7.12
C ARG A 29 -8.64 9.60 -6.80
N ARG A 30 -9.13 9.76 -5.56
CA ARG A 30 -10.39 9.15 -5.05
C ARG A 30 -10.56 7.67 -5.44
N PRO A 31 -9.61 6.79 -5.07
CA PRO A 31 -9.70 5.39 -5.41
C PRO A 31 -10.89 4.72 -4.69
N ARG A 32 -11.42 3.64 -5.28
CA ARG A 32 -12.49 2.83 -4.66
C ARG A 32 -12.01 1.98 -3.48
N ALA A 33 -10.74 1.59 -3.50
CA ALA A 33 -10.07 0.83 -2.44
C ALA A 33 -8.54 1.05 -2.52
N VAL A 34 -7.83 0.75 -1.45
CA VAL A 34 -6.37 0.87 -1.38
C VAL A 34 -5.75 -0.44 -0.89
N VAL A 35 -4.72 -0.89 -1.59
CA VAL A 35 -3.77 -1.90 -1.09
C VAL A 35 -2.49 -1.17 -0.73
N ALA A 36 -2.20 -1.06 0.56
CA ALA A 36 -1.07 -0.31 1.08
C ALA A 36 0.09 -1.24 1.44
N VAL A 37 1.31 -0.84 1.09
CA VAL A 37 2.54 -1.52 1.53
C VAL A 37 3.39 -0.50 2.29
N ALA A 38 3.63 -0.74 3.57
CA ALA A 38 4.41 0.15 4.41
C ALA A 38 4.99 -0.57 5.64
N CYS A 39 5.89 0.06 6.38
CA CYS A 39 6.16 -0.37 7.74
C CYS A 39 4.97 -0.02 8.65
N GLU A 40 4.92 -0.61 9.84
CA GLU A 40 3.84 -0.40 10.81
C GLU A 40 3.65 1.08 11.16
N ARG A 41 4.77 1.80 11.36
CA ARG A 41 4.76 3.22 11.71
C ARG A 41 4.14 4.08 10.60
N ASP A 42 4.51 3.83 9.36
CA ASP A 42 4.01 4.59 8.22
C ASP A 42 2.57 4.20 7.86
N MET A 43 2.20 2.93 8.10
CA MET A 43 0.83 2.44 7.97
C MET A 43 -0.12 3.21 8.91
N VAL A 44 0.22 3.26 10.20
CA VAL A 44 -0.60 3.96 11.21
C VAL A 44 -0.66 5.46 10.91
N SER A 45 0.50 6.11 10.71
CA SER A 45 0.54 7.56 10.48
C SER A 45 0.00 8.01 9.11
N GLY A 46 -0.08 7.10 8.15
CA GLY A 46 -0.48 7.40 6.78
C GLY A 46 -1.92 7.07 6.43
N LEU A 47 -2.51 6.07 7.08
CA LEU A 47 -3.80 5.52 6.65
C LEU A 47 -4.84 5.41 7.77
N HIS A 48 -4.49 5.68 9.03
CA HIS A 48 -5.45 5.63 10.14
C HIS A 48 -6.68 6.53 9.91
N ASP A 49 -6.49 7.74 9.38
CA ASP A 49 -7.56 8.69 9.02
C ASP A 49 -8.24 8.40 7.67
N VAL A 50 -7.71 7.44 6.90
CA VAL A 50 -8.23 7.02 5.60
C VAL A 50 -9.06 5.74 5.70
N ALA A 51 -8.67 4.82 6.57
CA ALA A 51 -9.28 3.50 6.72
C ALA A 51 -10.78 3.55 7.11
N GLY A 52 -11.23 4.65 7.73
CA GLY A 52 -12.64 4.88 8.02
C GLY A 52 -13.47 5.44 6.85
N LYS A 53 -12.85 5.74 5.71
CA LYS A 53 -13.50 6.41 4.55
C LYS A 53 -13.50 5.57 3.29
N ILE A 54 -12.47 4.76 3.09
CA ILE A 54 -12.35 3.83 1.97
C ILE A 54 -11.78 2.50 2.46
N PRO A 55 -12.12 1.36 1.83
CA PRO A 55 -11.53 0.08 2.16
C PRO A 55 -10.00 0.12 1.97
N VAL A 56 -9.27 -0.32 3.00
CA VAL A 56 -7.81 -0.39 2.99
C VAL A 56 -7.37 -1.78 3.43
N LEU A 57 -6.54 -2.44 2.61
CA LEU A 57 -5.78 -3.61 3.02
C LEU A 57 -4.32 -3.19 3.23
N GLY A 58 -3.83 -3.28 4.48
CA GLY A 58 -2.50 -2.83 4.87
C GLY A 58 -1.50 -3.99 5.03
N LEU A 59 -0.56 -4.11 4.10
CA LEU A 59 0.46 -5.15 4.08
C LEU A 59 1.75 -4.57 4.68
N THR A 60 2.15 -5.11 5.83
CA THR A 60 3.36 -4.67 6.51
C THR A 60 4.60 -5.27 5.86
N MET A 61 5.63 -4.45 5.71
CA MET A 61 6.94 -4.91 5.25
C MET A 61 7.70 -5.58 6.39
N THR A 62 8.50 -6.59 6.07
CA THR A 62 9.49 -7.17 6.99
C THR A 62 10.73 -6.28 7.05
N LEU A 63 11.20 -5.97 8.26
CA LEU A 63 12.31 -5.04 8.52
C LEU A 63 13.46 -5.72 9.30
N PRO A 64 14.25 -6.61 8.66
CA PRO A 64 15.22 -7.45 9.36
C PRO A 64 16.45 -6.70 9.90
N SER A 65 16.79 -5.51 9.38
CA SER A 65 18.05 -4.81 9.70
C SER A 65 17.87 -3.35 10.16
N GLY A 66 16.71 -3.01 10.73
CA GLY A 66 16.40 -1.66 11.20
C GLY A 66 15.50 -0.89 10.24
N PRO A 67 15.27 0.42 10.49
CA PRO A 67 14.18 1.16 9.85
C PRO A 67 14.39 1.25 8.34
N CYS A 68 13.57 0.48 7.61
CA CYS A 68 13.57 0.35 6.16
C CYS A 68 14.90 -0.12 5.52
N LYS A 69 15.79 -0.77 6.28
CA LYS A 69 16.98 -1.44 5.73
C LYS A 69 16.67 -2.91 5.46
N ASP A 70 17.02 -3.37 4.26
CA ASP A 70 16.76 -4.74 3.78
C ASP A 70 15.26 -5.12 3.87
N ALA A 71 14.41 -4.10 3.69
CA ALA A 71 12.97 -4.25 3.76
C ALA A 71 12.47 -5.15 2.63
N SER A 72 11.58 -6.08 2.96
CA SER A 72 10.96 -6.99 2.01
C SER A 72 9.45 -7.00 2.16
N VAL A 73 8.75 -7.39 1.10
CA VAL A 73 7.30 -7.50 1.07
C VAL A 73 6.92 -8.84 0.47
N ASN A 74 5.90 -9.49 1.03
CA ASN A 74 5.37 -10.72 0.48
C ASN A 74 4.58 -10.43 -0.80
N LEU A 75 5.21 -10.69 -1.96
CA LEU A 75 4.59 -10.45 -3.27
C LEU A 75 3.40 -11.36 -3.56
N GLY A 76 3.38 -12.58 -3.00
CA GLY A 76 2.24 -13.49 -3.17
C GLY A 76 1.00 -12.96 -2.46
N GLN A 77 1.16 -12.52 -1.21
CA GLN A 77 0.08 -11.89 -0.45
C GLN A 77 -0.37 -10.57 -1.08
N LEU A 78 0.57 -9.76 -1.58
CA LEU A 78 0.24 -8.53 -2.30
C LEU A 78 -0.64 -8.81 -3.52
N GLU A 79 -0.30 -9.82 -4.31
CA GLU A 79 -1.06 -10.21 -5.50
C GLU A 79 -2.46 -10.73 -5.14
N GLU A 80 -2.58 -11.55 -4.10
CA GLU A 80 -3.87 -12.00 -3.58
C GLU A 80 -4.78 -10.82 -3.19
N TRP A 81 -4.23 -9.82 -2.53
CA TRP A 81 -4.99 -8.64 -2.09
C TRP A 81 -5.36 -7.70 -3.22
N VAL A 82 -4.50 -7.56 -4.23
CA VAL A 82 -4.88 -6.84 -5.46
C VAL A 82 -6.06 -7.54 -6.12
N ARG A 83 -6.04 -8.87 -6.23
CA ARG A 83 -7.15 -9.64 -6.81
C ARG A 83 -8.44 -9.48 -6.03
N ALA A 84 -8.39 -9.33 -4.71
CA ALA A 84 -9.58 -9.11 -3.88
C ALA A 84 -10.38 -7.84 -4.24
N TYR A 85 -9.79 -6.87 -4.95
CA TYR A 85 -10.45 -5.62 -5.35
C TYR A 85 -10.60 -5.41 -6.87
N VAL A 86 -9.96 -6.25 -7.70
CA VAL A 86 -9.96 -6.11 -9.18
C VAL A 86 -10.93 -7.08 -9.86
N VAL A 87 -11.33 -8.15 -9.16
CA VAL A 87 -12.30 -9.15 -9.65
C VAL A 87 -13.73 -8.72 -9.38
#